data_AF-A0A6V1NM65-F1
#
_entry.id   AF-A0A6V1NM65-F1
#
_cell.length_a   1.000
_cell.length_b   1.000
_cell.length_c   1.000
_cell.angle_alpha   90.00
_cell.angle_beta   90.00
_cell.angle_gamma   90.00
#
_symmetry.space_group_name_H-M   'P 1'
#
loop_
_entity.id
_entity.type
_entity.pdbx_description
1 polymer ?
#
loop_
_entity_poly.entity_id
_entity_poly.type
_entity_poly.pdbx_seq_one_letter_code
_entity_poly.pdbx_strand_id
1 'polypeptide(L)'
;MALAKYAGHGPVAEKRWNKDTAEPLCVLDIEEGEYYTACKDKLYREGGHKPRLRGTLHEIQFVCWPLYAHLLLRELTLQRTKITGWLFLLSYLICFGASSQYHRRNWPTNDWERFMQRLDYCGIFFIITGSYTVPALCLLGDESGLAVMLLIWSGCLMGCFRVLVQKRMSNVVSFVLIGCSLFPFISELLEHLSSFECWCVFISWALLGAAVYVFTSHRGDFLPNTFGFHETFHVLITAASIATYLAAFSIMRRYECNNTGNQDDGYLSLSSRTSSKSFLRGHDALSEQEHVATIAAENDAIMGQIAHEVSTALCRSAFLSWVAPSSFSAGNS
;
A
#
# COMPACT_ATOMS: atom_id res chain seq x y z
N MET A 1 22.04 43.60 27.57
CA MET A 1 21.00 43.08 28.48
C MET A 1 19.65 43.44 27.86
N ALA A 2 19.16 42.82 26.78
CA ALA A 2 18.92 41.41 26.48
C ALA A 2 17.93 40.74 27.46
N LEU A 3 16.83 40.24 26.89
CA LEU A 3 15.78 39.35 27.43
C LEU A 3 14.58 40.02 28.15
N ALA A 4 13.41 39.94 27.49
CA ALA A 4 12.15 39.37 28.02
C ALA A 4 10.90 40.10 27.49
N LYS A 5 10.36 39.64 26.36
CA LYS A 5 8.91 39.64 26.03
C LYS A 5 8.71 39.16 24.60
N TYR A 6 8.55 37.86 24.39
CA TYR A 6 7.75 37.27 23.32
C TYR A 6 7.59 35.78 23.63
N ALA A 7 6.94 35.52 24.77
CA ALA A 7 6.29 34.26 25.05
C ALA A 7 4.82 34.62 25.25
N GLY A 8 3.99 34.35 24.25
CA GLY A 8 2.58 34.74 24.24
C GLY A 8 1.87 34.04 23.09
N HIS A 9 1.29 32.89 23.42
CA HIS A 9 0.25 32.15 22.70
C HIS A 9 -0.16 32.72 21.33
N GLY A 10 0.28 32.06 20.25
CA GLY A 10 -0.47 32.13 18.99
C GLY A 10 -1.89 31.60 19.19
N PRO A 11 -2.89 32.10 18.44
CA PRO A 11 -4.29 31.75 18.66
C PRO A 11 -4.45 30.24 18.51
N VAL A 12 -4.92 29.60 19.58
CA VAL A 12 -5.38 28.22 19.53
C VAL A 12 -6.60 28.22 18.62
N ALA A 13 -6.46 27.65 17.41
CA ALA A 13 -7.56 27.46 16.48
C ALA A 13 -8.59 26.52 17.12
N GLU A 14 -9.58 27.09 17.81
CA GLU A 14 -10.75 26.35 18.25
C GLU A 14 -11.49 25.87 17.00
N LYS A 15 -11.52 24.55 16.78
CA LYS A 15 -12.32 23.90 15.74
C LYS A 15 -13.80 24.19 15.99
N ARG A 16 -14.32 25.28 15.45
CA ARG A 16 -15.74 25.60 15.49
C ARG A 16 -16.39 24.97 14.25
N TRP A 17 -17.24 23.97 14.50
CA TRP A 17 -18.01 23.28 13.45
C TRP A 17 -19.38 23.94 13.32
N ASN A 18 -19.82 24.21 12.09
CA ASN A 18 -21.21 24.56 11.86
C ASN A 18 -22.05 23.28 12.00
N LYS A 19 -22.91 23.21 13.03
CA LYS A 19 -23.72 22.02 13.34
C LYS A 19 -24.82 21.76 12.29
N ASP A 20 -25.21 22.78 11.53
CA ASP A 20 -26.29 22.69 10.55
C ASP A 20 -25.77 22.28 9.15
N THR A 21 -24.51 22.59 8.83
CA THR A 21 -23.90 22.28 7.52
C THR A 21 -22.79 21.24 7.57
N ALA A 22 -22.29 20.89 8.76
CA ALA A 22 -21.11 20.04 8.99
C ALA A 22 -19.85 20.51 8.25
N GLU A 23 -19.72 21.81 7.99
CA GLU A 23 -18.53 22.42 7.37
C GLU A 23 -17.67 23.14 8.44
N PRO A 24 -16.33 23.16 8.29
CA PRO A 24 -15.45 23.90 9.18
C PRO A 24 -15.71 25.41 9.04
N LEU A 25 -15.89 26.12 10.16
CA LEU A 25 -15.96 27.59 10.12
C LEU A 25 -14.56 28.11 9.76
N CYS A 26 -14.42 28.70 8.57
CA CYS A 26 -13.26 29.50 8.24
C CYS A 26 -13.20 30.68 9.22
N VAL A 27 -12.11 30.77 10.01
CA VAL A 27 -11.83 31.96 10.80
C VAL A 27 -11.49 33.09 9.82
N LEU A 28 -12.29 34.15 9.86
CA LEU A 28 -12.11 35.35 9.05
C LEU A 28 -11.05 36.22 9.74
N ASP A 29 -9.85 36.33 9.18
CA ASP A 29 -8.98 37.48 9.49
C ASP A 29 -9.52 38.69 8.74
N ILE A 30 -9.97 39.69 9.51
CA ILE A 30 -10.46 40.97 8.98
C ILE A 30 -9.29 41.96 9.06
N GLU A 31 -8.38 41.89 8.10
CA GLU A 31 -7.53 43.04 7.77
C GLU A 31 -7.67 43.29 6.26
N GLU A 32 -8.22 44.47 5.95
CA GLU A 32 -8.23 45.13 4.64
C GLU A 32 -8.75 44.33 3.44
N GLY A 33 -10.08 44.30 3.31
CA GLY A 33 -10.76 44.60 2.03
C GLY A 33 -10.65 43.63 0.86
N GLU A 34 -9.87 42.55 0.93
CA GLU A 34 -9.82 41.51 -0.11
C GLU A 34 -10.46 40.21 0.38
N TYR A 35 -11.58 39.84 -0.25
CA TYR A 35 -12.23 38.54 -0.04
C TYR A 35 -11.36 37.40 -0.60
N TYR A 36 -10.34 36.98 0.13
CA TYR A 36 -9.69 35.70 -0.15
C TYR A 36 -10.63 34.57 0.23
N THR A 37 -11.43 34.12 -0.74
CA THR A 37 -12.14 32.84 -0.66
C THR A 37 -11.13 31.69 -0.70
N ALA A 38 -10.37 31.51 0.38
CA ALA A 38 -9.49 30.35 0.60
C ALA A 38 -10.27 29.03 0.59
N CYS A 39 -11.59 29.07 0.65
CA CYS A 39 -12.49 27.93 0.59
C CYS A 39 -13.25 27.84 -0.76
N LYS A 40 -12.55 27.92 -1.90
CA LYS A 40 -13.17 27.60 -3.21
C LYS A 40 -12.62 26.37 -3.92
N ASP A 41 -11.47 25.83 -3.49
CA ASP A 41 -11.10 24.48 -3.87
C ASP A 41 -11.64 23.47 -2.87
N LYS A 42 -12.84 22.95 -3.19
CA LYS A 42 -13.45 21.78 -2.53
C LYS A 42 -12.55 20.53 -2.50
N LEU A 43 -11.39 20.56 -3.16
CA LEU A 43 -10.40 19.49 -3.19
C LEU A 43 -9.52 19.44 -1.92
N TYR A 44 -9.49 20.52 -1.13
CA TYR A 44 -8.95 20.52 0.23
C TYR A 44 -10.10 20.79 1.21
N ARG A 45 -10.79 19.74 1.63
CA ARG A 45 -11.66 19.77 2.83
C ARG A 45 -10.86 19.65 4.14
N GLU A 46 -9.55 19.73 4.08
CA GLU A 46 -8.66 19.82 5.23
C GLU A 46 -8.33 21.28 5.48
N GLY A 47 -9.13 21.93 6.32
CA GLY A 47 -9.01 23.34 6.61
C GLY A 47 -7.58 23.73 7.04
N GLY A 48 -7.00 24.69 6.32
CA GLY A 48 -5.95 25.61 6.78
C GLY A 48 -4.56 25.07 7.16
N HIS A 49 -4.42 23.80 7.58
CA HIS A 49 -3.15 23.28 8.09
C HIS A 49 -2.96 21.78 7.84
N LYS A 50 -1.96 21.46 7.00
CA LYS A 50 -1.54 20.09 6.66
C LYS A 50 -0.83 19.44 7.87
N PRO A 51 -1.21 18.24 8.33
CA PRO A 51 -0.51 17.60 9.44
C PRO A 51 0.94 17.26 9.09
N ARG A 52 1.84 17.29 10.08
CA ARG A 52 3.30 17.16 9.86
C ARG A 52 3.73 15.83 9.23
N LEU A 53 3.00 14.74 9.50
CA LEU A 53 3.33 13.39 8.99
C LEU A 53 2.62 13.05 7.68
N ARG A 54 1.98 14.03 7.04
CA ARG A 54 1.27 13.84 5.78
C ARG A 54 2.21 13.28 4.72
N GLY A 55 1.86 12.12 4.17
CA GLY A 55 2.65 11.44 3.12
C GLY A 55 3.93 10.75 3.58
N THR A 56 4.32 10.87 4.86
CA THR A 56 5.61 10.32 5.35
C THR A 56 5.67 8.81 5.22
N LEU A 57 4.59 8.09 5.49
CA LEU A 57 4.56 6.63 5.36
C LEU A 57 4.72 6.16 3.90
N HIS A 58 4.05 6.82 2.96
CA HIS A 58 4.21 6.50 1.54
C HIS A 58 5.60 6.88 1.02
N GLU A 59 6.23 7.92 1.56
CA GLU A 59 7.64 8.24 1.27
C GLU A 59 8.57 7.14 1.77
N ILE A 60 8.38 6.66 3.02
CA ILE A 60 9.13 5.51 3.56
C ILE A 60 8.92 4.28 2.68
N GLN A 61 7.67 3.97 2.31
CA GLN A 61 7.38 2.84 1.43
C GLN A 61 8.04 3.00 0.07
N PHE A 62 7.98 4.17 -0.56
CA PHE A 62 8.65 4.44 -1.84
C PHE A 62 10.17 4.17 -1.76
N VAL A 63 10.83 4.58 -0.68
CA VAL A 63 12.27 4.35 -0.47
C VAL A 63 12.59 2.87 -0.16
N CYS A 64 11.73 2.18 0.60
CA CYS A 64 11.91 0.77 0.94
C CYS A 64 11.50 -0.17 -0.19
N TRP A 65 10.65 0.25 -1.12
CA TRP A 65 10.09 -0.61 -2.16
C TRP A 65 11.14 -1.31 -3.06
N PRO A 66 12.25 -0.65 -3.45
CA PRO A 66 13.34 -1.33 -4.17
C PRO A 66 13.95 -2.52 -3.42
N LEU A 67 13.96 -2.51 -2.07
CA LEU A 67 14.40 -3.66 -1.28
C LEU A 67 13.42 -4.82 -1.43
N TYR A 68 12.12 -4.57 -1.29
CA TYR A 68 11.09 -5.59 -1.53
C TYR A 68 11.16 -6.12 -2.96
N ALA A 69 11.40 -5.25 -3.95
CA ALA A 69 11.63 -5.64 -5.33
C ALA A 69 12.81 -6.59 -5.47
N HIS A 70 13.95 -6.28 -4.84
CA HIS A 70 15.12 -7.15 -4.86
C HIS A 70 14.85 -8.51 -4.21
N LEU A 71 14.21 -8.52 -3.03
CA LEU A 71 13.88 -9.74 -2.29
C LEU A 71 12.92 -10.65 -3.07
N LEU A 72 11.93 -10.08 -3.77
CA LEU A 72 11.02 -10.86 -4.60
C LEU A 72 11.72 -11.34 -5.87
N LEU A 73 12.31 -10.43 -6.65
CA LEU A 73 12.81 -10.74 -8.00
C LEU A 73 13.99 -11.71 -8.01
N ARG A 74 14.77 -11.81 -6.93
CA ARG A 74 15.87 -12.79 -6.83
C ARG A 74 15.38 -14.24 -6.78
N GLU A 75 14.15 -14.45 -6.33
CA GLU A 75 13.52 -15.78 -6.22
C GLU A 75 12.87 -16.21 -7.55
N LEU A 76 12.77 -15.30 -8.54
CA LEU A 76 12.05 -15.55 -9.78
C LEU A 76 13.03 -15.86 -10.91
N THR A 77 12.83 -17.00 -11.58
CA THR A 77 13.66 -17.46 -12.69
C THR A 77 12.89 -17.46 -14.00
N LEU A 78 11.63 -17.87 -13.97
CA LEU A 78 10.75 -17.95 -15.13
C LEU A 78 10.43 -16.56 -15.69
N GLN A 79 10.29 -16.49 -17.01
CA GLN A 79 9.97 -15.21 -17.67
C GLN A 79 8.59 -14.69 -17.25
N ARG A 80 7.61 -15.58 -17.10
CA ARG A 80 6.23 -15.23 -16.71
C ARG A 80 6.20 -14.54 -15.34
N THR A 81 6.79 -15.15 -14.33
CA THR A 81 6.86 -14.63 -12.96
C THR A 81 7.72 -13.38 -12.88
N LYS A 82 8.84 -13.28 -13.59
CA LYS A 82 9.63 -12.04 -13.68
C LYS A 82 8.80 -10.87 -14.21
N ILE A 83 8.07 -11.06 -15.31
CA ILE A 83 7.19 -10.02 -15.86
C ILE A 83 6.10 -9.66 -14.84
N THR A 84 5.46 -10.67 -14.24
CA THR A 84 4.43 -10.50 -13.21
C THR A 84 4.96 -9.68 -12.02
N GLY A 85 6.12 -10.05 -11.50
CA GLY A 85 6.80 -9.37 -10.39
C GLY A 85 7.13 -7.92 -10.74
N TRP A 86 7.68 -7.65 -11.93
CA TRP A 86 7.96 -6.29 -12.37
C TRP A 86 6.70 -5.42 -12.48
N LEU A 87 5.62 -5.96 -13.06
CA LEU A 87 4.35 -5.24 -13.18
C LEU A 87 3.73 -4.93 -11.81
N PHE A 88 3.79 -5.89 -10.88
CA PHE A 88 3.36 -5.71 -9.50
C PHE A 88 4.20 -4.64 -8.78
N LEU A 89 5.53 -4.78 -8.81
CA LEU A 89 6.44 -3.88 -8.08
C LEU A 89 6.43 -2.46 -8.64
N LEU A 90 6.43 -2.30 -9.96
CA LEU A 90 6.44 -0.97 -10.59
C LEU A 90 5.14 -0.23 -10.31
N SER A 91 4.00 -0.92 -10.30
CA SER A 91 2.70 -0.34 -9.97
C SER A 91 2.66 0.25 -8.57
N TYR A 92 3.21 -0.46 -7.58
CA TYR A 92 3.32 0.02 -6.21
C TYR A 92 4.32 1.17 -6.07
N LEU A 93 5.46 1.11 -6.78
CA LEU A 93 6.43 2.19 -6.80
C LEU A 93 5.83 3.49 -7.38
N ILE A 94 5.03 3.38 -8.45
CA ILE A 94 4.29 4.51 -9.03
C ILE A 94 3.31 5.09 -8.01
N CYS A 95 2.54 4.23 -7.33
CA CYS A 95 1.56 4.68 -6.34
C CYS A 95 2.19 5.41 -5.16
N PHE A 96 3.14 4.79 -4.47
CA PHE A 96 3.82 5.40 -3.32
C PHE A 96 4.66 6.61 -3.73
N GLY A 97 5.28 6.58 -4.91
CA GLY A 97 6.00 7.71 -5.47
C GLY A 97 5.09 8.90 -5.73
N ALA A 98 3.98 8.72 -6.44
CA ALA A 98 3.02 9.79 -6.71
C ALA A 98 2.43 10.35 -5.41
N SER A 99 2.04 9.46 -4.49
CA SER A 99 1.43 9.84 -3.22
C SER A 99 2.38 10.60 -2.30
N SER A 100 3.63 10.13 -2.18
CA SER A 100 4.65 10.84 -1.39
C SER A 100 4.95 12.22 -1.99
N GLN A 101 5.12 12.34 -3.31
CA GLN A 101 5.41 13.62 -3.96
C GLN A 101 4.25 14.62 -3.80
N TYR A 102 3.01 14.17 -3.99
CA TYR A 102 1.84 15.01 -3.79
C TYR A 102 1.74 15.50 -2.33
N HIS A 103 1.93 14.59 -1.37
CA HIS A 103 1.70 14.89 0.04
C HIS A 103 2.89 15.48 0.79
N ARG A 104 4.13 15.37 0.33
CA ARG A 104 5.30 15.89 1.06
C ARG A 104 5.77 17.24 0.57
N ARG A 105 5.56 17.53 -0.71
CA ARG A 105 6.09 18.73 -1.34
C ARG A 105 5.07 19.87 -1.31
N ASN A 106 5.57 21.09 -1.15
CA ASN A 106 4.84 22.31 -1.47
C ASN A 106 5.08 22.62 -2.95
N TRP A 107 4.03 22.59 -3.75
CA TRP A 107 4.11 22.83 -5.19
C TRP A 107 4.07 24.33 -5.48
N PRO A 108 4.86 24.81 -6.47
CA PRO A 108 5.03 26.24 -6.70
C PRO A 108 3.79 26.93 -7.27
N THR A 109 2.88 26.17 -7.88
CA THR A 109 1.61 26.67 -8.42
C THR A 109 0.48 25.69 -8.13
N ASN A 110 -0.74 26.22 -8.05
CA ASN A 110 -1.95 25.41 -7.89
C ASN A 110 -2.14 24.40 -9.03
N ASP A 111 -1.69 24.73 -10.25
CA ASP A 111 -1.77 23.81 -11.39
C ASP A 111 -0.84 22.60 -11.22
N TRP A 112 0.37 22.82 -10.73
CA TRP A 112 1.29 21.72 -10.41
C TRP A 112 0.78 20.86 -9.26
N GLU A 113 0.21 21.48 -8.22
CA GLU A 113 -0.40 20.75 -7.11
C GLU A 113 -1.57 19.86 -7.58
N ARG A 114 -2.47 20.41 -8.41
CA ARG A 114 -3.58 19.67 -9.00
C ARG A 114 -3.12 18.56 -9.93
N PHE A 115 -2.06 18.77 -10.69
CA PHE A 115 -1.48 17.73 -11.53
C PHE A 115 -0.93 16.58 -10.68
N MET A 116 -0.23 16.88 -9.60
CA MET A 116 0.33 15.87 -8.69
C MET A 116 -0.76 15.12 -7.93
N GLN A 117 -1.85 15.80 -7.56
CA GLN A 117 -3.04 15.14 -7.03
C GLN A 117 -3.65 14.15 -8.04
N ARG A 118 -3.73 14.52 -9.32
CA ARG A 118 -4.22 13.60 -10.36
C ARG A 118 -3.28 12.42 -10.57
N LEU A 119 -1.97 12.62 -10.47
CA LEU A 119 -1.00 11.53 -10.51
C LEU A 119 -1.14 10.58 -9.31
N ASP A 120 -1.39 11.11 -8.11
CA ASP A 120 -1.69 10.29 -6.92
C ASP A 120 -2.94 9.42 -7.13
N TYR A 121 -4.00 9.99 -7.69
CA TYR A 121 -5.19 9.22 -8.10
C TYR A 121 -4.90 8.18 -9.19
N CYS A 122 -3.99 8.46 -10.14
CA CYS A 122 -3.53 7.46 -11.10
C CYS A 122 -2.80 6.32 -10.39
N GLY A 123 -2.01 6.63 -9.36
CA GLY A 123 -1.34 5.65 -8.50
C GLY A 123 -2.28 4.59 -7.94
N ILE A 124 -3.49 4.97 -7.54
CA ILE A 124 -4.51 4.02 -7.04
C ILE A 124 -4.94 3.02 -8.13
N PHE A 125 -5.08 3.45 -9.38
CA PHE A 125 -5.36 2.50 -10.47
C PHE A 125 -4.21 1.52 -10.66
N PHE A 126 -2.98 2.00 -10.63
CA PHE A 126 -1.80 1.14 -10.76
C PHE A 126 -1.70 0.14 -9.62
N ILE A 127 -1.85 0.55 -8.35
CA ILE A 127 -1.69 -0.39 -7.23
C ILE A 127 -2.72 -1.52 -7.25
N ILE A 128 -3.98 -1.21 -7.64
CA ILE A 128 -5.05 -2.22 -7.81
C ILE A 128 -4.66 -3.17 -8.95
N THR A 129 -4.37 -2.65 -10.14
CA THR A 129 -4.05 -3.46 -11.32
C THR A 129 -2.77 -4.29 -11.16
N GLY A 130 -1.73 -3.71 -10.55
CA GLY A 130 -0.50 -4.41 -10.21
C GLY A 130 -0.75 -5.56 -9.26
N SER A 131 -1.57 -5.35 -8.21
CA SER A 131 -1.93 -6.41 -7.27
C SER A 131 -2.67 -7.58 -7.93
N TYR A 132 -3.52 -7.29 -8.93
CA TYR A 132 -4.33 -8.31 -9.63
C TYR A 132 -3.54 -9.05 -10.70
N THR A 133 -2.42 -8.49 -11.17
CA THR A 133 -1.54 -9.15 -12.15
C THR A 133 -0.99 -10.48 -11.62
N VAL A 134 -0.71 -10.57 -10.32
CA VAL A 134 -0.15 -11.77 -9.69
C VAL A 134 -1.11 -12.96 -9.73
N PRO A 135 -2.32 -12.90 -9.14
CA PRO A 135 -3.27 -14.00 -9.25
C PRO A 135 -3.69 -14.27 -10.70
N ALA A 136 -3.81 -13.24 -11.55
CA ALA A 136 -4.19 -13.42 -12.94
C ALA A 136 -3.18 -14.27 -13.74
N LEU A 137 -1.88 -14.06 -13.54
CA LEU A 137 -0.85 -14.77 -14.30
C LEU A 137 -0.30 -16.01 -13.60
N CYS A 138 -0.50 -16.17 -12.30
CA CYS A 138 0.06 -17.29 -11.54
C CYS A 138 -0.99 -18.28 -11.02
N LEU A 139 -2.26 -17.90 -10.92
CA LEU A 139 -3.32 -18.78 -10.39
C LEU A 139 -4.38 -19.15 -11.42
N LEU A 140 -4.66 -18.26 -12.39
CA LEU A 140 -5.63 -18.54 -13.45
C LEU A 140 -4.99 -19.26 -14.63
N GLY A 141 -5.79 -20.04 -15.36
CA GLY A 141 -5.40 -20.61 -16.65
C GLY A 141 -5.07 -19.53 -17.69
N ASP A 142 -4.36 -19.90 -18.76
CA ASP A 142 -3.81 -18.93 -19.73
C ASP A 142 -4.86 -18.00 -20.35
N GLU A 143 -6.03 -18.52 -20.72
CA GLU A 143 -7.11 -17.73 -21.30
C GLU A 143 -7.75 -16.78 -20.28
N SER A 144 -8.15 -17.30 -19.11
CA SER A 144 -8.73 -16.51 -18.02
C SER A 144 -7.76 -15.43 -17.53
N GLY A 145 -6.50 -15.78 -17.34
CA GLY A 145 -5.44 -14.86 -16.93
C GLY A 145 -5.22 -13.73 -17.93
N LEU A 146 -5.16 -14.04 -19.23
CA LEU A 146 -5.04 -13.02 -20.27
C LEU A 146 -6.27 -12.10 -20.32
N ALA A 147 -7.48 -12.66 -20.22
CA ALA A 147 -8.72 -11.89 -20.22
C ALA A 147 -8.77 -10.90 -19.04
N VAL A 148 -8.40 -11.37 -17.83
CA VAL A 148 -8.27 -10.52 -16.65
C VAL A 148 -7.23 -9.44 -16.89
N MET A 149 -6.03 -9.78 -17.38
CA MET A 149 -4.97 -8.81 -17.65
C MET A 149 -5.42 -7.71 -18.61
N LEU A 150 -6.08 -8.05 -19.72
CA LEU A 150 -6.62 -7.06 -20.66
C LEU A 150 -7.66 -6.18 -19.99
N LEU A 151 -8.57 -6.75 -19.21
CA LEU A 151 -9.62 -6.00 -18.50
C LEU A 151 -9.03 -5.00 -17.49
N ILE A 152 -8.13 -5.45 -16.61
CA ILE A 152 -7.60 -4.62 -15.52
C ILE A 152 -6.61 -3.56 -16.02
N TRP A 153 -5.79 -3.87 -17.03
CA TRP A 153 -4.83 -2.91 -17.56
C TRP A 153 -5.52 -1.87 -18.45
N SER A 154 -6.50 -2.27 -19.28
CA SER A 154 -7.32 -1.31 -20.03
C SER A 154 -8.12 -0.41 -19.10
N GLY A 155 -8.73 -0.98 -18.04
CA GLY A 155 -9.43 -0.23 -17.01
C GLY A 155 -8.53 0.78 -16.29
N CYS A 156 -7.30 0.40 -15.94
CA CYS A 156 -6.31 1.28 -15.34
C CYS A 156 -5.95 2.44 -16.27
N LEU A 157 -5.59 2.16 -17.53
CA LEU A 157 -5.20 3.20 -18.49
C LEU A 157 -6.36 4.16 -18.79
N MET A 158 -7.58 3.63 -18.96
CA MET A 158 -8.77 4.43 -19.16
C MET A 158 -9.10 5.29 -17.92
N GLY A 159 -8.96 4.72 -16.72
CA GLY A 159 -9.12 5.42 -15.45
C GLY A 159 -8.13 6.57 -15.29
N CYS A 160 -6.84 6.30 -15.53
CA CYS A 160 -5.77 7.29 -15.50
C CYS A 160 -6.01 8.41 -16.52
N PHE A 161 -6.32 8.07 -17.77
CA PHE A 161 -6.65 9.05 -18.80
C PHE A 161 -7.82 9.94 -18.38
N ARG A 162 -8.89 9.32 -17.84
CA ARG A 162 -10.07 10.04 -17.34
C ARG A 162 -9.69 11.02 -16.23
N VAL A 163 -8.87 10.59 -15.26
CA VAL A 163 -8.40 11.43 -14.14
C VAL A 163 -7.53 12.59 -14.60
N LEU A 164 -6.66 12.37 -15.59
CA LEU A 164 -5.76 13.39 -16.09
C LEU A 164 -6.49 14.49 -16.89
N VAL A 165 -7.53 14.11 -17.64
CA VAL A 165 -8.26 15.02 -18.55
C VAL A 165 -9.46 15.70 -17.87
N GLN A 166 -10.23 15.00 -17.04
CA GLN A 166 -11.48 15.51 -16.49
C GLN A 166 -11.28 16.36 -15.23
N LYS A 167 -11.98 17.50 -15.15
CA LYS A 167 -11.77 18.49 -14.07
C LYS A 167 -12.63 18.27 -12.81
N ARG A 168 -13.74 17.53 -12.85
CA ARG A 168 -14.74 17.53 -11.74
C ARG A 168 -15.58 16.25 -11.62
N MET A 169 -14.96 15.08 -11.42
CA MET A 169 -15.70 13.86 -11.12
C MET A 169 -15.09 13.11 -9.94
N SER A 170 -15.95 12.51 -9.11
CA SER A 170 -15.53 11.56 -8.08
C SER A 170 -14.93 10.32 -8.75
N ASN A 171 -13.72 9.94 -8.35
CA ASN A 171 -13.02 8.77 -8.89
C ASN A 171 -13.39 7.46 -8.19
N VAL A 172 -14.13 7.54 -7.09
CA VAL A 172 -14.49 6.40 -6.24
C VAL A 172 -15.19 5.30 -7.04
N VAL A 173 -16.15 5.65 -7.90
CA VAL A 173 -16.85 4.66 -8.73
C VAL A 173 -15.87 3.90 -9.64
N SER A 174 -14.91 4.60 -10.27
CA SER A 174 -13.92 3.94 -11.11
C SER A 174 -13.00 3.01 -10.32
N PHE A 175 -12.59 3.42 -9.11
CA PHE A 175 -11.78 2.58 -8.22
C PHE A 175 -12.53 1.33 -7.76
N VAL A 176 -13.82 1.45 -7.45
CA VAL A 176 -14.66 0.30 -7.08
C VAL A 176 -14.85 -0.62 -8.27
N LEU A 177 -15.16 -0.10 -9.46
CA LEU A 177 -15.36 -0.91 -10.66
C LEU A 177 -14.12 -1.75 -11.02
N ILE A 178 -12.94 -1.13 -11.01
CA ILE A 178 -11.70 -1.87 -11.27
C ILE A 178 -11.35 -2.81 -10.10
N GLY A 179 -11.61 -2.42 -8.86
CA GLY A 179 -11.43 -3.28 -7.68
C GLY A 179 -12.33 -4.52 -7.70
N CYS A 180 -13.53 -4.43 -8.24
CA CYS A 180 -14.44 -5.57 -8.36
C CYS A 180 -14.16 -6.47 -9.58
N SER A 181 -13.15 -6.16 -10.40
CA SER A 181 -12.90 -6.88 -11.66
C SER A 181 -12.52 -8.36 -11.51
N LEU A 182 -11.97 -8.76 -10.35
CA LEU A 182 -11.67 -10.17 -10.06
C LEU A 182 -12.86 -10.94 -9.49
N PHE A 183 -13.96 -10.28 -9.14
CA PHE A 183 -15.12 -10.93 -8.53
C PHE A 183 -15.68 -12.10 -9.37
N PRO A 184 -15.76 -12.02 -10.72
CA PRO A 184 -16.22 -13.15 -11.53
C PRO A 184 -15.32 -14.39 -11.44
N PHE A 185 -14.06 -14.24 -11.05
CA PHE A 185 -13.05 -15.30 -10.98
C PHE A 185 -12.81 -15.78 -9.55
N ILE A 186 -13.58 -15.29 -8.56
CA ILE A 186 -13.28 -15.54 -7.15
C ILE A 186 -13.33 -17.02 -6.78
N SER A 187 -14.24 -17.81 -7.37
CA SER A 187 -14.32 -19.26 -7.11
C SER A 187 -13.05 -19.98 -7.59
N GLU A 188 -12.61 -19.70 -8.82
CA GLU A 188 -11.40 -20.27 -9.40
C GLU A 188 -10.16 -19.86 -8.61
N LEU A 189 -10.08 -18.59 -8.16
CA LEU A 189 -8.99 -18.10 -7.33
C LEU A 189 -8.93 -18.80 -5.98
N LEU A 190 -10.07 -18.97 -5.29
CA LEU A 190 -10.12 -19.60 -3.97
C LEU A 190 -9.72 -21.08 -4.00
N GLU A 191 -9.89 -21.78 -5.13
CA GLU A 191 -9.43 -23.16 -5.31
C GLU A 191 -7.91 -23.29 -5.39
N HIS A 192 -7.20 -22.24 -5.80
CA HIS A 192 -5.75 -22.26 -6.03
C HIS A 192 -4.92 -21.54 -4.95
N LEU A 193 -5.57 -20.75 -4.10
CA LEU A 193 -4.94 -20.06 -2.97
C LEU A 193 -4.62 -21.03 -1.84
N SER A 194 -3.43 -20.89 -1.25
CA SER A 194 -3.10 -21.56 0.01
C SER A 194 -3.84 -20.90 1.18
N SER A 195 -3.93 -21.58 2.33
CA SER A 195 -4.53 -21.00 3.54
C SER A 195 -3.83 -19.70 3.98
N PHE A 196 -2.51 -19.63 3.87
CA PHE A 196 -1.73 -18.42 4.15
C PHE A 196 -2.14 -17.27 3.21
N GLU A 197 -2.20 -17.52 1.91
CA GLU A 197 -2.55 -16.50 0.92
C GLU A 197 -3.98 -16.02 1.08
N CYS A 198 -4.92 -16.92 1.38
CA CYS A 198 -6.29 -16.58 1.74
C CYS A 198 -6.35 -15.61 2.92
N TRP A 199 -5.57 -15.86 3.99
CA TRP A 199 -5.49 -14.94 5.12
C TRP A 199 -4.87 -13.60 4.75
N CYS A 200 -3.78 -13.58 3.99
CA CYS A 200 -3.16 -12.35 3.53
C CYS A 200 -4.12 -11.50 2.67
N VAL A 201 -4.85 -12.14 1.75
CA VAL A 201 -5.88 -11.49 0.93
C VAL A 201 -7.00 -10.95 1.82
N PHE A 202 -7.54 -11.77 2.74
CA PHE A 202 -8.58 -11.35 3.67
C PHE A 202 -8.15 -10.13 4.51
N ILE A 203 -6.95 -10.18 5.09
CA ILE A 203 -6.39 -9.08 5.89
C ILE A 203 -6.24 -7.83 5.03
N SER A 204 -5.72 -7.96 3.80
CA SER A 204 -5.60 -6.84 2.86
C SER A 204 -6.95 -6.18 2.57
N TRP A 205 -7.98 -6.98 2.26
CA TRP A 205 -9.34 -6.48 2.02
C TRP A 205 -9.98 -5.85 3.26
N ALA A 206 -9.79 -6.43 4.44
CA ALA A 206 -10.29 -5.88 5.70
C ALA A 206 -9.65 -4.52 6.02
N LEU A 207 -8.33 -4.41 5.85
CA LEU A 207 -7.59 -3.17 6.04
C LEU A 207 -7.98 -2.11 5.00
N LEU A 208 -8.18 -2.50 3.74
CA LEU A 208 -8.69 -1.62 2.68
C LEU A 208 -10.09 -1.10 3.03
N GLY A 209 -11.00 -1.97 3.49
CA GLY A 209 -12.34 -1.57 3.94
C GLY A 209 -12.28 -0.58 5.10
N ALA A 210 -11.42 -0.83 6.10
CA ALA A 210 -11.17 0.09 7.19
C ALA A 210 -10.59 1.44 6.70
N ALA A 211 -9.68 1.41 5.72
CA ALA A 211 -9.09 2.61 5.14
C ALA A 211 -10.15 3.47 4.45
N VAL A 212 -11.00 2.86 3.62
CA VAL A 212 -12.12 3.54 2.96
C VAL A 212 -13.09 4.13 3.99
N TYR A 213 -13.40 3.39 5.05
CA TYR A 213 -14.24 3.90 6.15
C TYR A 213 -13.62 5.13 6.82
N VAL A 214 -12.35 5.05 7.23
CA VAL A 214 -11.59 6.16 7.85
C VAL A 214 -11.59 7.39 6.96
N PHE A 215 -11.26 7.21 5.68
CA PHE A 215 -11.19 8.29 4.69
C PHE A 215 -12.53 8.96 4.44
N THR A 216 -13.60 8.18 4.26
CA THR A 216 -14.94 8.72 3.94
C THR A 216 -15.65 9.30 5.17
N SER A 217 -15.43 8.72 6.35
CA SER A 217 -16.00 9.21 7.61
C SER A 217 -15.21 10.35 8.24
N HIS A 218 -14.00 10.64 7.74
CA HIS A 218 -13.06 11.62 8.28
C HIS A 218 -12.79 11.39 9.78
N ARG A 219 -12.73 10.12 10.19
CA ARG A 219 -12.45 9.70 11.58
C ARG A 219 -11.02 9.19 11.69
N GLY A 220 -10.45 9.24 12.91
CA GLY A 220 -9.04 8.88 13.13
C GLY A 220 -8.10 10.07 13.28
N ASP A 221 -8.63 11.24 13.65
CA ASP A 221 -7.82 12.39 14.07
C ASP A 221 -7.28 12.16 15.50
N PHE A 222 -6.09 11.58 15.62
CA PHE A 222 -5.46 11.35 16.94
C PHE A 222 -4.72 12.59 17.43
N LEU A 223 -3.95 13.25 16.54
CA LEU A 223 -3.16 14.44 16.83
C LEU A 223 -3.34 15.44 15.68
N PRO A 224 -4.37 16.31 15.70
CA PRO A 224 -4.81 17.08 14.53
C PRO A 224 -3.72 17.85 13.75
N ASN A 225 -2.67 18.31 14.42
CA ASN A 225 -1.57 19.04 13.78
C ASN A 225 -0.43 18.14 13.27
N THR A 226 -0.38 16.87 13.67
CA THR A 226 0.74 15.94 13.41
C THR A 226 0.29 14.68 12.68
N PHE A 227 -0.83 14.08 13.12
CA PHE A 227 -1.37 12.82 12.64
C PHE A 227 -2.91 12.87 12.65
N GLY A 228 -3.51 13.03 11.48
CA GLY A 228 -4.95 13.07 11.25
C GLY A 228 -5.51 11.79 10.63
N PHE A 229 -6.78 11.85 10.21
CA PHE A 229 -7.48 10.74 9.58
C PHE A 229 -6.79 10.24 8.30
N HIS A 230 -6.17 11.13 7.52
CA HIS A 230 -5.51 10.75 6.27
C HIS A 230 -4.18 10.02 6.52
N GLU A 231 -3.48 10.35 7.61
CA GLU A 231 -2.33 9.57 8.06
C GLU A 231 -2.77 8.18 8.53
N THR A 232 -3.92 8.07 9.22
CA THR A 232 -4.54 6.78 9.54
C THR A 232 -4.87 5.99 8.28
N PHE A 233 -5.40 6.64 7.25
CA PHE A 233 -5.62 6.03 5.93
C PHE A 233 -4.30 5.50 5.33
N HIS A 234 -3.22 6.29 5.33
CA HIS A 234 -1.91 5.84 4.85
C HIS A 234 -1.36 4.65 5.65
N VAL A 235 -1.56 4.59 6.97
CA VAL A 235 -1.18 3.42 7.79
C VAL A 235 -1.92 2.17 7.31
N LEU A 236 -3.24 2.26 7.14
CA LEU A 236 -4.07 1.12 6.74
C LEU A 236 -3.75 0.65 5.32
N ILE A 237 -3.56 1.58 4.38
CA ILE A 237 -3.13 1.24 3.01
C ILE A 237 -1.74 0.60 3.03
N THR A 238 -0.80 1.14 3.79
CA THR A 238 0.55 0.56 3.92
C THR A 238 0.50 -0.86 4.47
N ALA A 239 -0.30 -1.12 5.51
CA ALA A 239 -0.46 -2.45 6.08
C ALA A 239 -1.14 -3.42 5.10
N ALA A 240 -2.18 -2.97 4.37
CA ALA A 240 -2.83 -3.76 3.33
C ALA A 240 -1.86 -4.12 2.19
N SER A 241 -1.01 -3.17 1.79
CA SER A 241 0.03 -3.36 0.79
C SER A 241 1.08 -4.39 1.23
N ILE A 242 1.46 -4.42 2.51
CA ILE A 242 2.36 -5.44 3.04
C ILE A 242 1.70 -6.83 2.99
N ALA A 243 0.45 -6.96 3.44
CA ALA A 243 -0.27 -8.24 3.36
C ALA A 243 -0.41 -8.72 1.89
N THR A 244 -0.69 -7.80 0.96
CA THR A 244 -0.76 -8.10 -0.47
C THR A 244 0.59 -8.51 -1.05
N TYR A 245 1.68 -7.87 -0.63
CA TYR A 245 3.05 -8.26 -0.99
C TYR A 245 3.37 -9.68 -0.52
N LEU A 246 3.01 -10.04 0.71
CA LEU A 246 3.24 -11.38 1.24
C LEU A 246 2.47 -12.45 0.47
N ALA A 247 1.19 -12.19 0.14
CA ALA A 247 0.42 -13.07 -0.73
C ALA A 247 1.09 -13.21 -2.11
N ALA A 248 1.47 -12.09 -2.73
CA ALA A 248 2.10 -12.07 -4.04
C ALA A 248 3.42 -12.85 -4.07
N PHE A 249 4.25 -12.66 -3.05
CA PHE A 249 5.51 -13.38 -2.88
C PHE A 249 5.28 -14.89 -2.76
N SER A 250 4.35 -15.32 -1.90
CA SER A 250 3.98 -16.73 -1.74
C SER A 250 3.51 -17.34 -3.07
N ILE A 251 2.56 -16.67 -3.74
CA ILE A 251 1.97 -17.15 -5.01
C ILE A 251 3.05 -17.33 -6.07
N MET A 252 3.89 -16.32 -6.30
CA MET A 252 4.92 -16.38 -7.34
C MET A 252 5.98 -17.42 -7.03
N ARG A 253 6.39 -17.56 -5.77
CA ARG A 253 7.35 -18.58 -5.35
C ARG A 253 6.79 -19.98 -5.53
N ARG A 254 5.54 -20.24 -5.13
CA ARG A 254 4.89 -21.54 -5.38
C ARG A 254 4.78 -21.83 -6.88
N TYR A 255 4.47 -20.82 -7.69
CA TYR A 255 4.43 -20.95 -9.14
C TYR A 255 5.78 -21.36 -9.72
N GLU A 256 6.89 -20.73 -9.29
CA GLU A 256 8.26 -21.11 -9.67
C GLU A 256 8.56 -22.58 -9.32
N CYS A 257 8.32 -22.98 -8.06
CA CYS A 257 8.59 -24.35 -7.60
C CYS A 257 7.83 -25.39 -8.43
N ASN A 258 6.56 -25.12 -8.75
CA ASN A 258 5.72 -26.03 -9.51
C ASN A 258 6.13 -26.15 -11.00
N ASN A 259 6.78 -25.13 -11.57
CA ASN A 259 7.05 -25.05 -13.02
C ASN A 259 8.53 -25.18 -13.41
N THR A 260 9.47 -25.03 -12.47
CA THR A 260 10.91 -25.18 -12.74
C THR A 260 11.44 -26.57 -12.41
N GLY A 261 10.68 -27.38 -11.68
CA GLY A 261 11.16 -28.68 -11.20
C GLY A 261 12.29 -28.58 -10.17
N ASN A 262 12.66 -27.36 -9.75
CA ASN A 262 13.59 -27.13 -8.64
C ASN A 262 12.85 -27.42 -7.33
N GLN A 263 12.64 -28.72 -7.06
CA GLN A 263 12.50 -29.19 -5.70
C GLN A 263 13.85 -28.91 -5.04
N ASP A 264 14.02 -27.73 -4.45
CA ASP A 264 15.04 -27.59 -3.42
C ASP A 264 14.65 -28.56 -2.30
N ASP A 265 15.27 -29.73 -2.35
CA ASP A 265 15.20 -30.81 -1.37
C ASP A 265 15.60 -30.25 0.00
N GLY A 266 14.59 -29.87 0.78
CA GLY A 266 14.80 -29.42 2.15
C GLY A 266 13.53 -29.11 2.94
N TYR A 267 12.44 -28.64 2.29
CA TYR A 267 11.32 -28.09 3.07
C TYR A 267 9.90 -28.51 2.69
N LEU A 268 9.66 -29.23 1.60
CA LEU A 268 8.28 -29.61 1.20
C LEU A 268 8.16 -31.03 0.59
N SER A 269 8.86 -32.02 1.14
CA SER A 269 8.70 -33.43 0.70
C SER A 269 7.59 -34.21 1.43
N LEU A 270 6.61 -33.56 2.07
CA LEU A 270 5.57 -34.26 2.83
C LEU A 270 4.14 -34.17 2.25
N SER A 271 3.87 -33.42 1.18
CA SER A 271 2.51 -33.40 0.59
C SER A 271 2.34 -34.19 -0.72
N SER A 272 3.41 -34.72 -1.33
CA SER A 272 3.30 -35.45 -2.62
C SER A 272 3.08 -36.96 -2.49
N ARG A 273 2.87 -37.50 -1.28
CA ARG A 273 2.63 -38.94 -1.07
C ARG A 273 1.18 -39.36 -0.80
N THR A 274 0.20 -38.56 -1.22
CA THR A 274 -1.21 -38.98 -1.21
C THR A 274 -1.91 -38.62 -2.52
N SER A 275 -1.35 -39.05 -3.65
CA SER A 275 -2.15 -39.28 -4.86
C SER A 275 -1.77 -40.61 -5.48
N SER A 276 -2.07 -41.69 -4.75
CA SER A 276 -2.28 -43.00 -5.36
C SER A 276 -3.31 -43.80 -4.58
N LYS A 277 -4.49 -43.90 -5.19
CA LYS A 277 -5.49 -44.98 -5.07
C LYS A 277 -6.14 -45.23 -3.69
N SER A 278 -7.42 -44.87 -3.64
CA SER A 278 -8.54 -45.66 -3.07
C SER A 278 -8.24 -46.65 -1.94
N PHE A 279 -8.56 -46.32 -0.69
CA PHE A 279 -9.08 -47.27 0.29
C PHE A 279 -9.75 -46.55 1.48
N LEU A 280 -10.71 -47.21 2.10
CA LEU A 280 -11.73 -46.68 3.02
C LEU A 280 -11.20 -46.29 4.42
N ARG A 281 -12.02 -45.44 5.07
CA ARG A 281 -12.36 -45.42 6.52
C ARG A 281 -11.46 -44.63 7.48
N GLY A 282 -11.96 -43.43 7.83
CA GLY A 282 -12.10 -42.87 9.19
C GLY A 282 -10.87 -42.69 10.05
N HIS A 283 -10.45 -41.43 10.27
CA HIS A 283 -9.81 -40.96 11.49
C HIS A 283 -9.73 -39.41 11.46
N ASP A 284 -10.86 -38.74 11.70
CA ASP A 284 -10.98 -37.28 11.74
C ASP A 284 -10.79 -36.78 13.19
N ALA A 285 -9.60 -36.26 13.49
CA ALA A 285 -9.28 -35.33 14.59
C ALA A 285 -7.77 -35.08 14.69
N LEU A 286 -6.94 -36.11 14.46
CA LEU A 286 -5.48 -36.03 14.57
C LEU A 286 -4.83 -35.39 13.33
N SER A 287 -5.42 -35.62 12.15
CA SER A 287 -5.01 -34.99 10.88
C SER A 287 -5.13 -33.46 10.91
N GLU A 288 -6.17 -32.93 11.55
CA GLU A 288 -6.42 -31.49 11.61
C GLU A 288 -5.42 -30.77 12.54
N GLN A 289 -5.04 -31.40 13.65
CA GLN A 289 -4.00 -30.86 14.55
C GLN A 289 -2.60 -30.90 13.93
N GLU A 290 -2.26 -31.96 13.19
CA GLU A 290 -0.98 -32.04 12.46
C GLU A 290 -0.91 -30.99 11.35
N HIS A 291 -2.02 -30.77 10.64
CA HIS A 291 -2.11 -29.76 9.59
C HIS A 291 -1.98 -28.33 10.15
N VAL A 292 -2.65 -28.04 11.27
CA VAL A 292 -2.53 -26.73 11.97
C VAL A 292 -1.14 -26.51 12.54
N ALA A 293 -0.49 -27.54 13.09
CA ALA A 293 0.88 -27.46 13.61
C ALA A 293 1.92 -27.22 12.48
N THR A 294 1.71 -27.84 11.33
CA THR A 294 2.58 -27.66 10.14
C THR A 294 2.44 -26.24 9.58
N ILE A 295 1.21 -25.72 9.50
CA ILE A 295 0.93 -24.34 9.08
C ILE A 295 1.53 -23.33 10.07
N ALA A 296 1.47 -23.60 11.39
CA ALA A 296 2.10 -22.74 12.39
C ALA A 296 3.62 -22.68 12.22
N ALA A 297 4.26 -23.84 11.95
CA ALA A 297 5.70 -23.92 11.73
C ALA A 297 6.16 -23.21 10.44
N GLU A 298 5.40 -23.31 9.34
CA GLU A 298 5.68 -22.59 8.09
C GLU A 298 5.56 -21.07 8.26
N ASN A 299 4.52 -20.61 8.99
CA ASN A 299 4.33 -19.19 9.28
C ASN A 299 5.44 -18.63 10.17
N ASP A 300 5.86 -19.38 11.20
CA ASP A 300 6.95 -18.97 12.09
C ASP A 300 8.29 -18.89 11.35
N ALA A 301 8.55 -19.78 10.40
CA ALA A 301 9.77 -19.75 9.58
C ALA A 301 9.81 -18.53 8.64
N ILE A 302 8.72 -18.22 7.95
CA ILE A 302 8.62 -17.07 7.04
C ILE A 302 8.73 -15.76 7.83
N MET A 303 8.00 -15.65 8.94
CA MET A 303 8.03 -14.46 9.79
C MET A 303 9.38 -14.29 10.49
N GLY A 304 10.01 -15.38 10.91
CA GLY A 304 11.35 -15.39 11.48
C GLY A 304 12.42 -14.91 10.48
N GLN A 305 12.32 -15.33 9.21
CA GLN A 305 13.26 -14.93 8.18
C GLN A 305 13.09 -13.45 7.78
N ILE A 306 11.85 -12.97 7.64
CA ILE A 306 11.55 -11.55 7.38
C ILE A 306 12.05 -10.69 8.55
N ALA A 307 11.76 -11.09 9.79
CA ALA A 307 12.21 -10.37 10.98
C ALA A 307 13.74 -10.34 11.09
N HIS A 308 14.42 -11.45 10.78
CA HIS A 308 15.87 -11.53 10.79
C HIS A 308 16.50 -10.64 9.70
N GLU A 309 16.01 -10.70 8.45
CA GLU A 309 16.55 -9.87 7.36
C GLU A 309 16.31 -8.37 7.59
N VAL A 310 15.11 -7.99 8.07
CA VAL A 310 14.79 -6.59 8.43
C VAL A 310 15.66 -6.11 9.59
N SER A 311 15.82 -6.90 10.65
CA SER A 311 16.68 -6.57 11.79
C SER A 311 18.15 -6.39 11.36
N THR A 312 18.64 -7.28 10.50
CA THR A 312 20.02 -7.22 10.00
C THR A 312 20.24 -6.00 9.10
N ALA A 313 19.27 -5.65 8.27
CA ALA A 313 19.31 -4.45 7.42
C ALA A 313 19.27 -3.16 8.25
N LEU A 314 18.43 -3.10 9.29
CA LEU A 314 18.34 -1.97 10.22
C LEU A 314 19.62 -1.83 11.07
N CYS A 315 20.23 -2.93 11.49
CA CYS A 315 21.51 -2.90 12.20
C CYS A 315 22.66 -2.42 11.30
N ARG A 316 22.67 -2.80 10.02
CA ARG A 316 23.68 -2.33 9.05
C ARG A 316 23.50 -0.84 8.72
N SER A 317 22.28 -0.35 8.59
CA SER A 317 22.03 1.07 8.33
C SER A 317 22.32 1.95 9.56
N ALA A 318 22.05 1.46 10.77
CA ALA A 318 22.44 2.11 12.02
C ALA A 318 23.96 2.11 12.25
N PHE A 319 24.67 1.07 11.80
CA PHE A 319 26.14 1.01 11.87
C PHE A 319 26.79 1.98 10.87
N LEU A 320 26.24 2.11 9.66
CA LEU A 320 26.75 3.06 8.66
C LEU A 320 26.50 4.53 9.03
N SER A 321 25.41 4.84 9.77
CA SER A 321 25.19 6.17 10.32
C SER A 321 26.03 6.49 11.55
N TRP A 322 26.57 5.48 12.24
CA TRP A 322 27.47 5.64 13.39
C TRP A 322 28.97 5.74 13.01
N VAL A 323 29.39 5.12 11.89
CA VAL A 323 30.79 5.10 11.43
C VAL A 323 31.14 6.27 10.49
N ALA A 324 30.17 7.06 10.03
CA ALA A 324 30.45 8.27 9.25
C ALA A 324 31.15 9.32 10.12
N PRO A 325 32.46 9.65 9.89
CA PRO A 325 33.14 10.67 10.67
C PRO A 325 32.50 12.02 10.36
N SER A 326 32.12 12.75 11.40
CA SER A 326 31.73 14.15 11.29
C SER A 326 32.96 14.96 10.87
N SER A 327 33.06 15.27 9.58
CA SER A 327 34.05 16.23 9.08
C SER A 327 33.67 17.63 9.53
N PHE A 328 34.14 17.98 10.72
CA PHE A 328 34.27 19.33 11.20
C PHE A 328 35.59 19.90 10.66
N SER A 329 35.55 20.93 9.81
CA SER A 329 36.63 21.90 9.77
C SER A 329 36.08 23.31 9.60
N ALA A 330 36.21 24.08 10.67
CA ALA A 330 36.18 25.52 10.66
C ALA A 330 37.33 26.08 9.81
N GLY A 331 37.12 27.26 9.22
CA GLY A 331 38.17 28.04 8.55
C GLY A 331 37.69 29.45 8.31
N ASN A 332 38.08 30.35 9.23
CA ASN A 332 38.04 31.80 9.05
C ASN A 332 38.86 32.22 7.82
N SER A 333 38.29 33.11 7.00
CA SER A 333 38.95 34.30 6.45
C SER A 333 37.89 35.21 5.84
#